data_AF-A0A1M7M062-F1
#
_entry.id   AF-A0A1M7M062-F1
#
_cell.length_a   1.000
_cell.length_b   1.000
_cell.length_c   1.000
_cell.angle_alpha   90.00
_cell.angle_beta   90.00
_cell.angle_gamma   90.00
#
_symmetry.space_group_name_H-M   'P 1'
#
loop_
_entity.id
_entity.type
_entity.pdbx_description
1 polymer ?
#
loop_
_entity_poly.entity_id
_entity_poly.type
_entity_poly.pdbx_seq_one_letter_code
_entity_poly.pdbx_strand_id
1 'polypeptide(L)' 'MLKMCGTGVAVANAVREVLEIADEVTASNDEDGVALWLEKNVLA' A
#
# COMPACT_ATOMS: atom_id res chain seq x y z
N MET A 1 -7.04 -6.14 -9.67
CA MET A 1 -7.36 -4.87 -8.99
C MET A 1 -6.11 -3.99 -8.85
N LEU A 2 -5.05 -4.41 -8.15
CA LEU A 2 -3.88 -3.55 -7.89
C LEU A 2 -3.21 -3.00 -9.17
N LYS A 3 -2.94 -3.86 -10.17
CA LYS A 3 -2.39 -3.43 -11.49
C LYS A 3 -3.31 -2.55 -12.33
N MET A 4 -4.58 -2.38 -11.96
CA MET A 4 -5.53 -1.54 -12.68
C MET A 4 -5.62 -0.13 -12.08
N CYS A 5 -5.05 0.08 -10.89
CA CYS A 5 -5.02 1.37 -10.22
C CYS A 5 -3.93 2.26 -10.85
N GLY A 6 -4.08 3.58 -10.74
CA GLY A 6 -3.00 4.51 -11.13
C GLY A 6 -1.78 4.43 -10.20
N THR A 7 -2.01 4.11 -8.93
CA THR A 7 -0.96 3.82 -7.94
C THR A 7 -1.42 2.65 -7.09
N GLY A 8 -0.74 1.51 -7.23
CA GLY A 8 -0.98 0.30 -6.46
C GLY A 8 -0.12 0.26 -5.21
N VAL A 9 -0.74 0.36 -4.03
CA VAL A 9 -0.03 0.32 -2.74
C VAL A 9 -0.36 -0.98 -2.00
N ALA A 10 0.65 -1.67 -1.49
CA ALA A 10 0.51 -2.85 -0.66
C ALA A 10 0.98 -2.59 0.78
N VAL A 11 0.37 -3.23 1.78
CA VAL A 11 0.87 -3.25 3.15
C VAL A 11 2.03 -4.23 3.29
N ALA A 12 2.97 -3.97 4.20
CA ALA A 12 4.22 -4.73 4.33
C ALA A 12 4.03 -6.24 4.59
N ASN A 13 2.92 -6.62 5.23
CA ASN A 13 2.56 -8.01 5.51
C ASN A 13 1.56 -8.62 4.51
N ALA A 14 1.39 -8.00 3.34
CA ALA A 14 0.62 -8.57 2.23
C ALA A 14 1.28 -9.85 1.69
N VAL A 15 0.49 -10.69 1.01
CA VAL A 15 1.02 -11.87 0.32
C VAL A 15 2.03 -11.48 -0.75
N ARG A 16 3.02 -12.35 -0.99
CA ARG A 16 4.17 -12.03 -1.85
C ARG A 16 3.76 -11.60 -3.26
N GLU A 17 2.75 -12.26 -3.83
CA GLU A 17 2.23 -11.96 -5.17
C GLU A 17 1.65 -10.55 -5.29
N VAL A 18 1.22 -9.96 -4.16
CA VAL A 18 0.73 -8.58 -4.09
C VAL A 18 1.89 -7.61 -3.95
N LEU A 19 2.89 -7.94 -3.11
CA LEU A 19 4.10 -7.13 -2.94
C LEU A 19 4.89 -7.01 -4.26
N GLU A 20 5.00 -8.09 -5.02
CA GLU A 20 5.72 -8.15 -6.29
C GLU A 20 5.11 -7.26 -7.39
N ILE A 21 3.85 -6.86 -7.26
CA ILE A 21 3.12 -6.08 -8.26
C ILE A 21 2.75 -4.68 -7.77
N ALA A 22 3.15 -4.29 -6.56
CA ALA A 22 2.87 -2.99 -5.99
C ALA A 22 3.87 -1.94 -6.49
N ASP A 23 3.38 -0.74 -6.74
CA ASP A 23 4.24 0.42 -7.03
C ASP A 23 4.92 0.93 -5.75
N GLU A 24 4.21 0.82 -4.62
CA GLU A 24 4.70 1.20 -3.30
C GLU A 24 4.30 0.18 -2.23
N VAL A 25 5.14 0.05 -1.20
CA VAL A 25 4.83 -0.73 -0.01
C VAL A 25 4.80 0.20 1.20
N THR A 26 3.69 0.20 1.91
CA THR A 26 3.51 0.93 3.18
C THR A 26 3.69 -0.02 4.38
N ALA A 27 3.55 0.49 5.60
CA ALA A 27 3.61 -0.32 6.82
C ALA A 27 2.59 -1.46 6.81
N SER A 28 2.71 -2.40 7.76
CA SER A 28 1.77 -3.50 7.87
C SER A 28 0.36 -3.01 8.23
N ASN A 29 -0.65 -3.88 8.08
CA ASN A 29 -1.98 -3.53 8.59
C ASN A 29 -2.01 -3.39 10.13
N ASP A 30 -1.07 -4.02 10.84
CA ASP A 30 -0.98 -3.94 12.30
C ASP A 30 -0.39 -2.60 12.77
N GLU A 31 0.20 -1.85 11.84
CA GLU A 31 0.82 -0.53 12.04
C GLU A 31 0.06 0.58 11.28
N ASP A 32 -1.21 0.35 10.95
CA ASP A 32 -2.07 1.32 10.24
C ASP A 32 -1.52 1.79 8.88
N GLY A 33 -0.78 0.94 8.16
CA GLY A 33 -0.05 1.34 6.95
C GLY A 33 -0.89 2.02 5.86
N VAL A 34 -2.16 1.66 5.72
CA VAL A 34 -3.07 2.33 4.77
C VAL A 34 -3.36 3.77 5.19
N ALA A 35 -3.65 4.00 6.47
CA ALA A 35 -3.91 5.33 7.00
C ALA A 35 -2.67 6.22 6.88
N LEU A 36 -1.50 5.71 7.28
CA LEU A 36 -0.22 6.42 7.15
C LEU A 36 0.07 6.85 5.71
N TRP A 37 -0.22 5.98 4.73
CA TRP A 37 0.00 6.33 3.32
C TRP A 37 -0.98 7.42 2.85
N LEU A 38 -2.25 7.37 3.27
CA LEU A 38 -3.24 8.39 2.92
C LEU A 38 -2.94 9.74 3.58
N GLU A 39 -2.54 9.75 4.85
CA GLU A 39 -2.13 10.96 5.57
C GLU A 39 -0.96 11.65 4.86
N LYS A 40 0.04 10.88 4.45
CA LYS A 40 1.23 11.39 3.77
C LYS A 40 0.96 11.92 2.36
N ASN A 41 0.09 11.26 1.60
CA ASN A 41 0.00 11.48 0.15
C ASN A 41 -1.32 12.12 -0.32
N VAL A 42 -2.38 12.14 0.49
CA VAL A 42 -3.71 12.59 0.08
C VAL A 42 -4.31 13.65 1.01
N LEU A 43 -4.13 13.51 2.33
CA LEU A 43 -4.83 14.33 3.33
C LEU A 43 -4.02 15.55 3.84
N ALA A 44 -2.92 15.90 3.16
CA ALA A 44 -2.11 17.07 3.49
C ALA A 44 -2.78 18.40 3.11
#